data_AF-A0A1F8TBL9-F1
#
_entry.id   AF-A0A1F8TBL9-F1
#
_cell.length_a   1.000
_cell.length_b   1.000
_cell.length_c   1.000
_cell.angle_alpha   90.00
_cell.angle_beta   90.00
_cell.angle_gamma   90.00
#
_symmetry.space_group_name_H-M   'P 1'
#
loop_
_entity.id
_entity.type
_entity.pdbx_description
1 polymer ?
#
loop_
_entity_poly.entity_id
_entity_poly.type
_entity_poly.pdbx_seq_one_letter_code
_entity_poly.pdbx_strand_id
1 'polypeptide(L)'
;MPLPVDLPAPQPQPGNGWGAGDAPAGARFRPDPRLLAQGWDHRFVAGGPRLKESLELYEALGLDVLAEPLPPESFPEECEGCQLAARLGFRMIYTRRRSPSEGQVWE
;
A
#
# COMPACT_ATOMS: atom_id res chain seq x y z
N MET A 1 -32.37 -10.15 6.87
CA MET A 1 -32.49 -8.67 6.94
C MET A 1 -31.28 -8.11 6.21
N PRO A 2 -31.43 -7.42 5.06
CA PRO A 2 -30.27 -6.81 4.43
C PRO A 2 -29.79 -5.62 5.28
N LEU A 3 -28.48 -5.54 5.50
CA LEU A 3 -27.87 -4.37 6.13
C LEU A 3 -27.93 -3.19 5.14
N PRO A 4 -28.17 -1.96 5.59
CA PRO A 4 -28.17 -0.79 4.72
C PRO A 4 -26.75 -0.56 4.16
N VAL A 5 -26.63 -0.46 2.83
CA VAL A 5 -25.35 -0.31 2.09
C VAL A 5 -24.89 1.13 1.92
N ASP A 6 -25.50 2.08 2.63
CA ASP A 6 -25.01 3.45 2.72
C ASP A 6 -23.97 3.58 3.82
N LEU A 7 -22.78 3.01 3.58
CA LEU A 7 -21.60 3.36 4.37
C LEU A 7 -21.15 4.77 3.92
N PRO A 8 -21.11 5.76 4.82
CA PRO A 8 -20.61 7.08 4.46
C PRO A 8 -19.17 6.95 3.95
N ALA A 9 -18.81 7.80 2.97
CA ALA A 9 -17.43 7.90 2.49
C ALA A 9 -16.49 7.96 3.71
N PRO A 10 -15.43 7.12 3.76
CA PRO A 10 -14.59 7.05 4.94
C PRO A 10 -14.00 8.44 5.18
N GLN A 11 -14.39 9.01 6.32
CA GLN A 11 -13.93 10.32 6.78
C GLN A 11 -12.40 10.25 6.92
N PRO A 12 -11.65 11.30 6.53
CA PRO A 12 -10.21 11.34 6.78
C PRO A 12 -9.98 11.23 8.29
N GLN A 13 -9.45 10.08 8.72
CA GLN A 13 -9.20 9.83 10.14
C GLN A 13 -7.83 10.41 10.50
N PRO A 14 -7.72 11.22 11.57
CA PRO A 14 -6.42 11.68 12.03
C PRO A 14 -5.60 10.47 12.51
N GLY A 15 -4.53 10.14 11.77
CA GLY A 15 -3.39 9.39 12.28
C GLY A 15 -3.58 7.90 12.60
N ASN A 16 -4.33 7.14 11.80
CA ASN A 16 -4.31 5.67 11.89
C ASN A 16 -3.21 5.01 11.02
N GLY A 17 -2.22 5.79 10.56
CA GLY A 17 -1.10 5.31 9.76
C GLY A 17 -1.40 5.11 8.27
N TRP A 18 -2.60 5.47 7.82
CA TRP A 18 -2.95 5.54 6.40
C TRP A 18 -3.02 7.00 5.95
N GLY A 19 -1.92 7.48 5.35
CA GLY A 19 -1.85 8.76 4.66
C GLY A 19 -1.18 9.89 5.44
N ALA A 20 -0.33 10.64 4.72
CA ALA A 20 0.49 11.79 5.13
C ALA A 20 1.79 11.47 5.92
N GLY A 21 2.86 11.27 5.15
CA GLY A 21 4.17 11.87 5.44
C GLY A 21 5.13 11.14 6.36
N ASP A 22 4.65 10.50 7.42
CA ASP A 22 5.53 9.87 8.41
C ASP A 22 5.20 8.39 8.58
N ALA A 23 6.18 7.53 8.27
CA ALA A 23 6.11 6.13 8.64
C ALA A 23 5.97 6.03 10.17
N PRO A 24 5.04 5.20 10.70
CA PRO A 24 4.86 5.10 12.15
C PRO A 24 6.20 4.73 12.81
N ALA A 25 6.50 5.33 13.96
CA ALA A 25 7.68 4.97 14.74
C ALA A 25 7.70 3.45 14.97
N GLY A 26 8.65 2.75 14.35
CA GLY A 26 8.73 1.27 14.35
C GLY A 26 8.42 0.58 13.02
N ALA A 27 8.09 1.32 11.95
CA ALA A 27 8.00 0.75 10.61
C ALA A 27 9.36 0.17 10.19
N ARG A 28 9.39 -1.15 9.95
CA ARG A 28 10.62 -1.88 9.61
C ARG A 28 11.22 -1.45 8.26
N PHE A 29 10.42 -0.85 7.38
CA PHE A 29 10.85 -0.32 6.09
C PHE A 29 10.29 1.09 5.91
N ARG A 30 11.13 2.00 5.40
CA ARG A 30 10.71 3.35 5.06
C ARG A 30 10.02 3.35 3.69
N PRO A 31 8.81 3.90 3.57
CA PRO A 31 8.19 4.14 2.28
C PRO A 31 8.99 5.16 1.45
N ASP A 32 8.85 5.10 0.12
CA ASP A 32 9.44 6.07 -0.78
C ASP A 32 8.71 7.43 -0.61
N PRO A 33 9.41 8.49 -0.15
CA PRO A 33 8.80 9.80 0.04
C PRO A 33 8.23 10.39 -1.26
N ARG A 34 8.75 10.02 -2.43
CA ARG A 34 8.23 10.47 -3.73
C ARG A 34 6.85 9.90 -4.01
N LEU A 35 6.59 8.65 -3.63
CA LEU A 35 5.28 8.03 -3.79
C LEU A 35 4.28 8.65 -2.82
N LEU A 36 4.70 8.86 -1.56
CA LEU A 36 3.86 9.56 -0.58
C LEU A 36 3.46 10.96 -1.07
N ALA A 37 4.41 11.73 -1.63
CA ALA A 37 4.15 13.05 -2.19
C ALA A 37 3.20 13.04 -3.41
N GLN A 38 3.09 11.91 -4.11
CA GLN A 38 2.17 11.69 -5.24
C GLN A 38 0.79 11.17 -4.79
N GLY A 39 0.52 11.13 -3.48
CA GLY A 39 -0.76 10.69 -2.92
C GLY A 39 -0.91 9.17 -2.83
N TRP A 40 0.20 8.42 -2.91
CA TRP A 40 0.19 6.99 -2.61
C TRP A 40 0.25 6.76 -1.10
N ASP A 41 -0.62 5.88 -0.60
CA ASP A 41 -0.58 5.36 0.75
C ASP A 41 0.26 4.08 0.77
N HIS A 42 1.29 4.06 1.62
CA HIS A 42 1.99 2.82 1.95
C HIS A 42 1.07 1.86 2.71
N ARG A 43 1.06 0.59 2.31
CA ARG A 43 0.35 -0.48 3.02
C ARG A 43 1.33 -1.33 3.82
N PHE A 44 1.94 -2.32 3.19
CA PHE A 44 2.87 -3.25 3.84
C PHE A 44 3.76 -3.96 2.82
N VAL A 45 4.73 -4.72 3.33
CA VAL A 45 5.61 -5.58 2.56
C VAL A 45 5.04 -7.00 2.49
N ALA A 46 4.98 -7.57 1.29
CA ALA A 46 4.57 -8.96 1.08
C ALA A 46 5.32 -9.61 -0.07
N GLY A 47 5.41 -10.94 -0.04
CA GLY A 47 5.89 -11.76 -1.14
C GLY A 47 4.96 -12.95 -1.38
N GLY A 48 5.20 -13.68 -2.48
CA GLY A 48 4.50 -14.92 -2.79
C GLY A 48 2.97 -14.73 -2.91
N PRO A 49 2.16 -15.71 -2.45
CA PRO A 49 0.70 -15.66 -2.56
C PRO A 49 0.09 -14.41 -1.91
N ARG A 50 0.62 -14.00 -0.74
CA ARG A 50 0.10 -12.84 -0.02
C ARG A 50 0.23 -11.55 -0.81
N LEU A 51 1.33 -11.38 -1.55
CA LEU A 51 1.49 -10.25 -2.46
C LEU A 51 0.38 -10.27 -3.51
N LYS A 52 0.23 -11.39 -4.23
CA LYS A 52 -0.79 -11.54 -5.27
C LYS A 52 -2.21 -11.25 -4.76
N GLU A 53 -2.61 -11.89 -3.68
CA GLU A 53 -3.94 -11.70 -3.07
C GLU A 53 -4.21 -10.24 -2.69
N SER A 54 -3.18 -9.54 -2.21
CA SER A 54 -3.33 -8.14 -1.78
C SER A 54 -3.50 -7.21 -2.97
N LEU A 55 -2.78 -7.45 -4.07
CA LEU A 55 -2.93 -6.67 -5.29
C LEU A 55 -4.33 -6.85 -5.88
N GLU A 56 -4.78 -8.10 -6.03
CA GLU A 56 -6.10 -8.44 -6.55
C GLU A 56 -7.22 -7.86 -5.68
N LEU A 57 -7.08 -7.94 -4.35
CA LEU A 57 -8.05 -7.37 -3.41
C LEU A 57 -8.16 -5.84 -3.58
N TYR A 58 -7.05 -5.11 -3.61
CA TYR A 58 -7.09 -3.66 -3.70
C TYR A 58 -7.58 -3.17 -5.07
N GLU A 59 -7.24 -3.87 -6.15
CA GLU A 59 -7.78 -3.60 -7.48
C GLU A 59 -9.31 -3.81 -7.52
N ALA A 60 -9.80 -4.89 -6.92
CA ALA A 60 -11.25 -5.17 -6.83
C ALA A 60 -12.00 -4.14 -5.99
N LEU A 61 -11.34 -3.49 -5.03
CA LEU A 61 -11.88 -2.35 -4.27
C LEU A 61 -11.83 -1.02 -5.04
N GLY A 62 -11.39 -1.02 -6.30
CA GLY A 62 -11.36 0.16 -7.17
C GLY A 62 -10.18 1.10 -6.90
N LEU A 63 -9.13 0.62 -6.23
CA LEU A 63 -7.91 1.40 -5.99
C LEU A 63 -6.92 1.23 -7.15
N ASP A 64 -6.07 2.23 -7.34
CA ASP A 64 -4.83 2.01 -8.06
C ASP A 64 -3.83 1.36 -7.09
N VAL A 65 -3.05 0.41 -7.60
CA VAL A 65 -2.12 -0.40 -6.80
C VAL A 65 -0.75 -0.37 -7.45
N LEU A 66 0.30 -0.25 -6.63
CA LEU A 66 1.70 -0.29 -7.04
C LEU A 66 2.48 -1.21 -6.10
N ALA A 67 3.40 -2.00 -6.67
CA ALA A 67 4.24 -2.93 -5.92
C ALA A 67 5.72 -2.69 -6.25
N GLU A 68 6.42 -1.95 -5.40
CA GLU A 68 7.83 -1.62 -5.60
C GLU A 68 8.76 -2.67 -5.00
N PRO A 69 9.95 -2.94 -5.61
CA PRO A 69 10.98 -3.73 -4.97
C PRO A 69 11.39 -3.14 -3.61
N LEU A 70 11.77 -4.00 -2.68
CA LEU A 70 12.44 -3.54 -1.46
C LEU A 70 13.91 -3.21 -1.76
N PRO A 71 14.41 -2.04 -1.35
CA PRO A 71 15.83 -1.73 -1.46
C PRO A 71 16.61 -2.72 -0.57
N PRO A 72 17.55 -3.51 -1.10
CA PRO A 72 18.32 -4.45 -0.29
C PRO A 72 19.17 -3.75 0.78
N GLU A 73 19.50 -2.48 0.58
CA GLU A 73 20.18 -1.60 1.54
C GLU A 73 19.33 -1.30 2.78
N SER A 74 18.04 -1.65 2.76
CA SER A 74 17.16 -1.59 3.94
C SER A 74 17.49 -2.67 4.97
N PHE A 75 18.37 -3.62 4.64
CA PHE A 75 18.80 -4.71 5.49
C PHE A 75 20.30 -4.59 5.81
N PRO A 76 20.73 -4.95 7.03
CA PRO A 76 22.15 -5.06 7.35
C PRO A 76 22.91 -5.97 6.37
N GLU A 77 24.19 -5.66 6.12
CA GLU A 77 25.06 -6.47 5.24
C GLU A 77 25.16 -7.92 5.71
N GLU A 78 25.19 -8.11 7.03
CA GLU A 78 25.23 -9.42 7.71
C GLU A 78 23.96 -10.27 7.53
N CYS A 79 22.85 -9.73 7.00
CA CYS A 79 21.66 -10.53 6.65
C CYS A 79 21.55 -10.77 5.14
N GLU A 80 22.50 -11.50 4.55
CA GLU A 80 22.49 -11.84 3.12
C GLU A 80 21.17 -12.49 2.67
N GLY A 81 20.61 -13.39 3.48
CA GLY A 81 19.32 -14.03 3.21
C GLY A 81 18.15 -13.05 3.15
N CYS A 82 18.15 -12.01 3.99
CA CYS A 82 17.15 -10.95 3.94
C CYS A 82 17.26 -10.15 2.63
N GLN A 83 18.49 -9.77 2.25
CA GLN A 83 18.70 -9.02 1.00
C GLN A 83 18.34 -9.85 -0.23
N LEU A 84 18.63 -11.16 -0.22
CA LEU A 84 18.21 -12.07 -1.28
C LEU A 84 16.69 -12.15 -1.35
N ALA A 85 15.99 -12.30 -0.22
CA ALA A 85 14.53 -12.29 -0.18
C ALA A 85 13.95 -10.97 -0.72
N ALA A 86 14.55 -9.83 -0.36
CA ALA A 86 14.16 -8.50 -0.86
C ALA A 86 14.28 -8.41 -2.39
N ARG A 87 15.36 -8.97 -2.95
CA ARG A 87 15.60 -8.99 -4.40
C ARG A 87 14.67 -9.95 -5.15
N LEU A 88 14.33 -11.09 -4.55
CA LEU A 88 13.66 -12.18 -5.26
C LEU A 88 12.14 -12.10 -5.29
N GLY A 89 11.48 -11.55 -4.27
CA GLY A 89 10.02 -11.71 -4.24
C GLY A 89 9.23 -10.88 -3.25
N PHE A 90 9.86 -10.19 -2.31
CA PHE A 90 9.14 -9.24 -1.47
C PHE A 90 9.00 -7.89 -2.16
N ARG A 91 7.80 -7.31 -2.06
CA ARG A 91 7.46 -6.00 -2.59
C ARG A 91 6.81 -5.15 -1.52
N MET A 92 7.04 -3.85 -1.59
CA MET A 92 6.29 -2.87 -0.82
C MET A 92 5.05 -2.45 -1.60
N ILE A 93 3.88 -2.65 -1.00
CA ILE A 93 2.59 -2.37 -1.63
C ILE A 93 2.14 -0.96 -1.28
N TYR A 94 1.75 -0.22 -2.31
CA TYR A 94 1.14 1.10 -2.22
C TYR A 94 -0.23 1.07 -2.87
N THR A 95 -1.15 1.88 -2.36
CA THR A 95 -2.42 2.12 -3.04
C THR A 95 -2.77 3.59 -3.04
N ARG A 96 -3.62 4.00 -3.96
CA ARG A 96 -4.27 5.32 -3.90
C ARG A 96 -5.70 5.19 -4.41
N ARG A 97 -6.53 6.16 -4.06
CA ARG A 97 -7.84 6.27 -4.71
C ARG A 97 -7.62 6.51 -6.19
N ARG A 98 -8.29 5.73 -7.03
CA ARG A 98 -8.36 6.04 -8.45
C ARG A 98 -9.03 7.40 -8.59
N SER A 99 -8.35 8.36 -9.24
CA SER A 99 -9.01 9.60 -9.63
C SER A 99 -10.28 9.20 -10.38
N PRO A 100 -11.45 9.79 -10.09
CA PRO A 100 -12.63 9.53 -10.90
C PRO A 100 -12.22 9.83 -12.35
N SER A 101 -12.15 8.80 -13.19
CA SER A 101 -12.22 9.06 -14.62
C SER A 101 -13.54 9.79 -14.82
N GLU A 102 -13.53 10.96 -15.46
CA GLU A 102 -14.74 11.68 -15.88
C GLU A 102 -15.76 10.66 -16.41
N GLY A 103 -16.77 10.29 -15.62
CA GLY A 103 -17.77 9.30 -16.06
C GLY A 103 -18.29 8.28 -15.05
N GLN A 104 -17.99 8.35 -13.75
CA GLN A 104 -18.73 7.55 -12.75
C GLN A 104 -19.48 8.46 -11.76
N VAL A 105 -20.54 9.07 -12.28
CA VAL A 105 -21.70 9.51 -11.49
C VAL A 105 -22.54 8.26 -11.26
N TRP A 106 -22.72 7.86 -10.01
CA TRP A 106 -23.69 6.82 -9.65
C TRP A 106 -24.97 7.54 -9.24
N GLU A 107 -26.05 7.22 -9.95
CA GLU A 107 -27.42 7.68 -9.69
C GLU A 107 -28.15 6.73 -8.73
#